data_AF-A0A820I6W0-F1
#
_entry.id   AF-A0A820I6W0-F1
#
_cell.length_a   1.000
_cell.length_b   1.000
_cell.length_c   1.000
_cell.angle_alpha   90.00
_cell.angle_beta   90.00
_cell.angle_gamma   90.00
#
_symmetry.space_group_name_H-M   'P 1'
#
loop_
_entity.id
_entity.type
_entity.pdbx_description
1 polymer ?
#
loop_
_entity_poly.entity_id
_entity_poly.type
_entity_poly.pdbx_seq_one_letter_code
_entity_poly.pdbx_strand_id
1 'polypeptide(L)'
;MYQEELQRLCKVCRLFLSTWSSPNLENQTTYQRACLLGHTDIVQCILNTGIPPDQSYPGGNSMSTMRGAFLFACQSRSMPTITALLNAGAAVDKLGSCSLSYANSFFPGIHAFGSSSYNLSAA
;
A
#
# COMPACT_ATOMS: atom_id res chain seq x y z
N MET A 1 4.04 -15.03 -20.74
CA MET A 1 2.91 -14.32 -21.38
C MET A 1 1.85 -13.86 -20.38
N TYR A 2 1.19 -14.73 -19.60
CA TYR A 2 0.16 -14.30 -18.65
C TYR A 2 0.68 -13.39 -17.52
N GLN A 3 1.87 -13.68 -16.99
CA GLN A 3 2.46 -12.96 -15.86
C GLN A 3 2.89 -11.51 -16.22
N GLU A 4 3.42 -11.30 -17.42
CA GLU A 4 3.81 -9.97 -17.92
C GLU A 4 2.60 -9.08 -18.17
N GLU A 5 1.52 -9.62 -18.73
CA GLU A 5 0.28 -8.86 -18.94
C GLU A 5 -0.36 -8.49 -17.59
N LEU A 6 -0.33 -9.40 -16.60
CA LEU A 6 -0.82 -9.10 -15.25
C LEU A 6 0.02 -7.98 -14.59
N GLN A 7 1.35 -8.04 -14.72
CA GLN A 7 2.24 -6.99 -14.22
C GLN A 7 1.91 -5.65 -14.87
N ARG A 8 1.71 -5.63 -16.20
CA ARG A 8 1.35 -4.44 -16.96
C ARG A 8 0.04 -3.85 -16.45
N LEU A 9 -1.01 -4.66 -16.35
CA LEU A 9 -2.34 -4.22 -15.91
C LEU A 9 -2.31 -3.66 -14.48
N CYS A 10 -1.55 -4.29 -13.58
CA CYS A 10 -1.43 -3.84 -12.20
C CYS A 10 -0.59 -2.57 -12.01
N LYS A 11 0.16 -2.13 -13.02
CA LYS A 11 0.86 -0.82 -13.04
C LYS A 11 0.00 0.30 -13.65
N VAL A 12 -1.11 -0.02 -14.31
CA VAL A 12 -2.01 0.99 -14.87
C VAL A 12 -2.85 1.60 -13.76
N CYS A 13 -2.82 2.92 -13.65
CA CYS A 13 -3.68 3.65 -12.72
C CYS A 13 -5.00 4.01 -13.35
N ARG A 14 -6.05 4.02 -12.53
CA ARG A 14 -7.38 4.43 -12.90
C ARG A 14 -7.92 5.40 -11.86
N LEU A 15 -8.84 6.24 -12.30
CA LEU A 15 -9.64 7.06 -11.39
C LEU A 15 -10.57 6.17 -10.58
N PHE A 16 -10.49 6.29 -9.26
CA PHE A 16 -11.37 5.62 -8.31
C PHE A 16 -12.06 6.65 -7.44
N LEU A 17 -13.31 6.35 -7.09
CA LEU A 17 -14.01 7.07 -6.04
C LEU A 17 -13.41 6.66 -4.68
N SER A 18 -13.01 7.67 -3.92
CA SER A 18 -12.53 7.52 -2.55
C SER A 18 -13.35 8.41 -1.65
N THR A 19 -13.89 7.84 -0.57
CA THR A 19 -14.64 8.60 0.45
C THR A 19 -13.72 9.44 1.34
N TRP A 20 -12.40 9.22 1.24
CA TRP A 20 -11.40 9.79 2.14
C TRP A 20 -10.48 10.82 1.46
N SER A 21 -10.69 11.12 0.17
CA SER A 21 -9.91 12.10 -0.58
C SER A 21 -10.74 13.32 -0.96
N SER A 22 -10.08 14.47 -1.06
CA SER A 22 -10.68 15.68 -1.61
C SER A 22 -10.10 15.95 -3.01
N PRO A 23 -10.92 16.16 -4.05
CA PRO A 23 -12.38 16.03 -4.13
C PRO A 23 -12.78 14.64 -4.68
N ASN A 24 -13.14 13.69 -3.82
CA ASN A 24 -13.79 12.38 -4.11
C ASN A 24 -13.15 11.44 -5.16
N LEU A 25 -12.06 11.83 -5.81
CA LEU A 25 -11.40 11.09 -6.88
C LEU A 25 -9.93 10.93 -6.55
N GLU A 26 -9.42 9.71 -6.61
CA GLU A 26 -8.00 9.42 -6.54
C GLU A 26 -7.57 8.60 -7.74
N ASN A 27 -6.31 8.76 -8.14
CA ASN A 27 -5.71 7.88 -9.12
C ASN A 27 -4.97 6.76 -8.37
N GLN A 28 -5.38 5.51 -8.58
CA GLN A 28 -4.78 4.35 -7.91
C GLN A 28 -4.49 3.26 -8.93
N THR A 29 -3.49 2.41 -8.68
CA THR A 29 -3.39 1.12 -9.39
C THR A 29 -4.39 0.12 -8.83
N THR A 30 -4.66 -0.93 -9.60
CA THR A 30 -5.38 -2.12 -9.09
C THR A 30 -4.76 -2.64 -7.79
N TYR A 31 -3.42 -2.62 -7.71
CA TYR A 31 -2.69 -3.05 -6.52
C TYR A 31 -2.94 -2.15 -5.31
N GLN A 32 -2.84 -0.83 -5.46
CA GLN A 32 -3.15 0.12 -4.39
C GLN A 32 -4.60 0.00 -3.92
N ARG A 33 -5.53 -0.21 -4.85
CA ARG A 33 -6.94 -0.42 -4.51
C ARG A 33 -7.17 -1.71 -3.73
N ALA A 34 -6.51 -2.80 -4.11
CA ALA A 34 -6.54 -4.05 -3.35
C ALA A 34 -6.00 -3.88 -1.92
N CYS A 35 -4.93 -3.08 -1.76
CA CYS A 35 -4.40 -2.73 -0.44
C CYS A 35 -5.40 -1.91 0.39
N LEU A 36 -6.03 -0.90 -0.21
CA LEU A 36 -7.04 -0.04 0.44
C LEU A 36 -8.28 -0.81 0.90
N LEU A 37 -8.68 -1.83 0.13
CA LEU A 37 -9.82 -2.68 0.47
C LEU A 37 -9.46 -3.87 1.37
N GLY A 38 -8.17 -4.09 1.65
CA GLY A 38 -7.72 -5.21 2.49
C GLY A 38 -7.86 -6.58 1.84
N HIS A 39 -7.97 -6.65 0.51
CA HIS A 39 -8.10 -7.90 -0.26
C HIS A 39 -6.75 -8.63 -0.33
N THR A 40 -6.38 -9.28 0.78
CA THR A 40 -5.05 -9.87 1.02
C THR A 40 -4.68 -10.94 -0.02
N ASP A 41 -5.64 -11.74 -0.44
CA ASP A 41 -5.50 -12.76 -1.49
C ASP A 41 -5.06 -12.15 -2.83
N ILE A 42 -5.70 -11.06 -3.24
CA ILE A 42 -5.35 -10.32 -4.45
C ILE A 42 -3.97 -9.66 -4.30
N VAL A 43 -3.68 -9.08 -3.14
CA VAL A 43 -2.38 -8.44 -2.85
C VAL A 43 -1.24 -9.46 -2.96
N GLN A 44 -1.39 -10.65 -2.38
CA GLN A 44 -0.42 -11.74 -2.48
C GLN A 44 -0.23 -12.20 -3.93
N CYS A 45 -1.33 -12.37 -4.69
CA CYS A 45 -1.26 -12.73 -6.10
C CYS A 45 -0.45 -11.70 -6.91
N ILE A 46 -0.69 -10.41 -6.68
CA ILE A 46 0.03 -9.33 -7.37
C ILE A 46 1.51 -9.29 -6.96
N LEU A 47 1.82 -9.44 -5.68
CA LEU A 47 3.21 -9.50 -5.18
C LEU A 47 3.99 -10.66 -5.80
N ASN A 48 3.37 -11.83 -5.96
CA ASN A 48 3.97 -12.99 -6.62
C ASN A 48 4.31 -12.77 -8.10
N THR A 49 3.74 -11.72 -8.72
CA THR A 49 4.16 -11.33 -10.06
C THR A 49 5.43 -10.50 -10.09
N GLY A 50 6.03 -10.14 -8.95
CA GLY A 50 7.25 -9.33 -8.90
C GLY A 50 7.00 -7.82 -9.01
N ILE A 51 5.76 -7.38 -8.79
CA ILE A 51 5.46 -5.97 -8.65
C ILE A 51 6.06 -5.46 -7.35
N PRO A 52 6.75 -4.29 -7.35
CA PRO A 52 7.33 -3.75 -6.14
C PRO A 52 6.24 -3.42 -5.12
N PRO A 53 6.45 -3.71 -3.82
CA PRO A 53 5.45 -3.49 -2.78
C PRO A 53 5.14 -2.01 -2.52
N ASP A 54 6.07 -1.13 -2.92
CA ASP A 54 6.02 0.31 -2.63
C ASP A 54 5.38 1.15 -3.73
N GLN A 55 4.41 0.60 -4.47
CA GLN A 55 3.73 1.40 -5.48
C GLN A 55 3.06 2.61 -4.85
N SER A 56 3.30 3.78 -5.43
CA SER A 56 2.73 5.03 -4.98
C SER A 56 2.32 5.88 -6.16
N TYR A 57 1.17 6.53 -6.03
CA TYR A 57 0.59 7.38 -7.04
C TYR A 57 -0.06 8.60 -6.38
N PRO A 58 -0.26 9.70 -7.14
CA PRO A 58 -0.98 10.86 -6.65
C PRO A 58 -2.40 10.50 -6.21
N GLY A 59 -2.71 10.73 -4.93
CA GLY A 59 -4.08 10.73 -4.43
C GLY A 59 -4.70 12.11 -4.65
N GLY A 60 -6.00 12.18 -4.91
CA GLY A 60 -6.71 13.44 -5.09
C GLY A 60 -6.40 14.15 -6.41
N ASN A 61 -6.82 15.40 -6.51
CA ASN A 61 -6.50 16.31 -7.61
C ASN A 61 -5.15 17.04 -7.42
N SER A 62 -4.37 16.68 -6.39
CA SER A 62 -3.10 17.33 -6.05
C SER A 62 -1.98 16.31 -6.01
N MET A 63 -0.85 16.64 -6.64
CA MET A 63 0.37 15.82 -6.57
C MET A 63 0.98 15.84 -5.15
N SER A 64 0.55 16.74 -4.28
CA SER A 64 1.03 16.87 -2.89
C SER A 64 0.53 15.76 -1.96
N THR A 65 -0.44 14.96 -2.38
CA THR A 65 -1.02 13.86 -1.59
C THR A 65 -0.69 12.50 -2.18
N MET A 66 0.60 12.23 -2.44
CA MET A 66 1.03 10.90 -2.88
C MET A 66 0.71 9.87 -1.78
N ARG A 67 0.03 8.77 -2.15
CA ARG A 67 -0.34 7.68 -1.23
C ARG A 67 0.35 6.40 -1.70
N GLY A 68 1.02 5.71 -0.78
CA GLY A 68 1.69 4.43 -1.04
C GLY A 68 0.76 3.26 -0.74
N ALA A 69 1.03 2.10 -1.37
CA ALA A 69 0.30 0.86 -1.10
C ALA A 69 0.30 0.48 0.40
N PHE A 70 1.43 0.70 1.09
CA PHE A 70 1.53 0.49 2.54
C PHE A 70 0.54 1.36 3.34
N LEU A 71 0.45 2.65 3.02
CA LEU A 71 -0.49 3.56 3.69
C LEU A 71 -1.94 3.13 3.43
N PHE A 72 -2.27 2.67 2.22
CA PHE A 72 -3.59 2.14 1.91
C PHE A 72 -3.90 0.85 2.69
N ALA A 73 -2.93 -0.06 2.84
CA ALA A 73 -3.11 -1.23 3.70
C ALA A 73 -3.33 -0.85 5.17
N CYS A 74 -2.67 0.19 5.67
CA CYS A 74 -2.94 0.72 7.01
C CYS A 74 -4.37 1.26 7.13
N GLN A 75 -4.87 1.94 6.08
CA GLN A 75 -6.25 2.46 6.03
C GLN A 75 -7.30 1.36 5.98
N SER A 76 -7.04 0.24 5.31
CA SER A 76 -7.96 -0.90 5.26
C SER A 76 -8.15 -1.59 6.60
N ARG A 77 -7.22 -1.32 7.54
CA ARG A 77 -7.10 -1.97 8.84
C ARG A 77 -6.91 -3.49 8.78
N SER A 78 -6.51 -4.01 7.62
CA SER A 78 -6.29 -5.44 7.42
C SER A 78 -4.86 -5.82 7.82
N MET A 79 -4.69 -6.35 9.03
CA MET A 79 -3.40 -6.88 9.50
C MET A 79 -2.80 -7.91 8.53
N PRO A 80 -3.56 -8.87 7.96
CA PRO A 80 -3.01 -9.79 6.97
C PRO A 80 -2.45 -9.08 5.73
N THR A 81 -3.10 -8.01 5.26
CA THR A 81 -2.59 -7.21 4.13
C THR A 81 -1.34 -6.44 4.51
N ILE A 82 -1.31 -5.82 5.70
CA ILE A 82 -0.13 -5.11 6.19
C ILE A 82 1.05 -6.07 6.31
N THR A 83 0.87 -7.22 6.95
CA THR A 83 1.88 -8.28 7.06
C THR A 83 2.33 -8.79 5.71
N ALA A 84 1.42 -8.93 4.73
CA ALA A 84 1.79 -9.31 3.36
C ALA A 84 2.74 -8.30 2.70
N LEU A 85 2.43 -7.01 2.80
CA LEU A 85 3.26 -5.94 2.25
C LEU A 85 4.61 -5.85 2.94
N LEU A 86 4.57 -5.91 4.26
CA LEU A 86 5.74 -6.02 5.10
C LEU A 86 6.56 -7.20 4.58
N ASN A 87 6.09 -8.44 4.64
CA ASN A 87 6.79 -9.66 4.16
C ASN A 87 7.42 -9.52 2.76
N ALA A 88 6.81 -8.75 1.87
CA ALA A 88 7.34 -8.45 0.53
C ALA A 88 8.44 -7.37 0.46
N GLY A 89 8.79 -6.75 1.58
CA GLY A 89 9.82 -5.72 1.70
C GLY A 89 9.29 -4.28 1.57
N ALA A 90 8.02 -4.01 1.89
CA ALA A 90 7.48 -2.66 1.79
C ALA A 90 8.23 -1.66 2.70
N ALA A 91 8.62 -0.51 2.15
CA ALA A 91 9.17 0.61 2.89
C ALA A 91 8.04 1.37 3.61
N VAL A 92 8.11 1.37 4.94
CA VAL A 92 7.09 1.96 5.83
C VAL A 92 7.24 3.48 6.00
N ASP A 93 8.39 4.03 5.65
CA ASP A 93 8.82 5.43 5.87
C ASP A 93 8.99 6.23 4.57
N LYS A 94 8.61 5.66 3.40
CA LYS A 94 8.81 6.26 2.08
C LYS A 94 8.11 7.63 1.90
N LEU A 95 7.02 7.87 2.64
CA LEU A 95 6.28 9.15 2.65
C LEU A 95 6.56 9.96 3.92
N GLY A 96 7.71 9.71 4.55
CA GLY A 96 8.10 10.26 5.84
C GLY A 96 7.46 9.51 7.01
N SER A 97 7.60 10.09 8.20
CA SER A 97 7.10 9.53 9.46
C SER A 97 5.57 9.49 9.56
N CYS A 98 4.83 10.14 8.66
CA CYS A 98 3.36 10.20 8.68
C CYS A 98 2.68 8.84 8.40
N SER A 99 3.21 8.03 7.47
CA SER A 99 2.65 6.69 7.22
C SER A 99 2.90 5.77 8.40
N LEU A 100 4.08 5.87 9.00
CA LEU A 100 4.46 5.08 10.17
C LEU A 100 3.68 5.50 11.43
N SER A 101 3.49 6.80 11.66
CA SER A 101 2.71 7.30 12.79
C SER A 101 1.23 6.94 12.66
N TYR A 102 0.69 7.02 11.43
CA TYR A 102 -0.67 6.58 11.14
C TYR A 102 -0.82 5.06 11.30
N ALA A 103 0.16 4.27 10.86
CA ALA A 103 0.15 2.83 11.08
C ALA A 103 0.15 2.50 12.59
N ASN A 104 1.02 3.17 13.36
CA ASN A 104 1.14 2.94 14.80
C ASN A 104 -0.09 3.38 15.62
N SER A 105 -0.94 4.28 15.10
CA SER A 105 -2.18 4.65 15.82
C SER A 105 -3.22 3.53 15.83
N PHE A 106 -3.15 2.60 14.87
CA PHE A 106 -4.02 1.43 14.78
C PHE A 106 -3.30 0.13 15.13
N PHE A 107 -1.98 0.07 14.89
CA PHE A 107 -1.16 -1.12 14.97
C PHE A 107 0.15 -0.79 15.70
N PRO A 108 0.15 -0.74 17.04
CA PRO A 108 1.35 -0.44 17.80
C PRO A 108 2.44 -1.51 17.54
N GLY A 109 3.69 -1.07 17.42
CA GLY A 109 4.83 -1.98 17.24
C GLY A 109 5.31 -2.14 15.79
N ILE A 110 4.77 -1.36 14.85
CA ILE A 110 5.33 -1.26 13.50
C ILE A 110 6.50 -0.28 13.55
N HIS A 111 7.72 -0.80 13.36
CA HIS A 111 8.94 -0.02 13.37
C HIS A 111 9.70 -0.13 12.05
N ALA A 112 10.18 1.00 11.53
CA ALA A 112 11.16 1.01 10.45
C ALA A 112 12.51 0.55 11.02
N PHE A 113 12.97 -0.64 10.66
CA PHE A 113 14.35 -1.06 10.90
C PHE A 113 15.17 -0.83 9.63
N GLY A 114 16.42 -0.38 9.79
CA GLY A 114 17.29 0.10 8.73
C GLY A 114 17.10 -0.59 7.37
N SER A 115 16.69 0.21 6.38
CA SER A 115 16.71 -0.03 4.93
C SER A 115 16.10 -1.29 4.31
N SER A 116 15.70 -2.35 5.02
CA SER A 116 15.09 -3.54 4.39
C SER A 116 14.43 -4.58 5.33
N SER A 117 14.24 -4.31 6.63
CA SER A 117 13.58 -5.29 7.52
C SER A 117 12.68 -4.60 8.55
N TYR A 118 11.55 -5.20 8.89
CA TYR A 118 10.57 -4.74 9.88
C TYR A 118 10.26 -5.90 10.82
N ASN A 119 9.86 -5.60 12.05
CA ASN A 119 9.50 -6.60 13.03
C ASN A 119 8.18 -6.19 13.68
N LEU A 120 7.20 -7.10 13.69
CA LEU A 120 5.99 -6.93 14.50
C LEU A 120 6.35 -7.38 15.92
N SER A 121 6.59 -6.44 16.83
CA SER A 121 6.62 -6.81 18.24
C SER A 121 5.20 -7.16 18.66
N ALA A 122 4.95 -8.44 18.96
CA ALA A 122 3.69 -8.86 19.55
C ALA A 122 3.42 -8.02 20.80
N ALA A 123 2.29 -7.31 20.81
CA ALA A 123 1.75 -6.68 22.00
C ALA A 123 1.18 -7.73 22.95
#